data_AF-A0A075I982-F1
#
_entry.id   AF-A0A075I982-F1
#
_cell.length_a   1.000
_cell.length_b   1.000
_cell.length_c   1.000
_cell.angle_alpha   90.00
_cell.angle_beta   90.00
_cell.angle_gamma   90.00
#
_symmetry.space_group_name_H-M   'P 1'
#
loop_
_entity.id
_entity.type
_entity.pdbx_description
1 polymer ?
#
loop_
_entity_poly.entity_id
_entity_poly.type
_entity_poly.pdbx_seq_one_letter_code
_entity_poly.pdbx_strand_id
1 'polypeptide(L)'
;MPIRNGIFLSVATAWAFSINASLVAYGAHTGDKNYPDCRPAFSKKLESSFNQGEIDGIKSKIRKKIEIWSPYKANLSKKQLLKKAMIS
;
A
#
# COMPACT_ATOMS: atom_id res chain seq x y z
N MET A 1 11.11 14.48 -6.72
CA MET A 1 10.01 14.89 -5.82
C MET A 1 10.13 14.09 -4.54
N PRO A 2 10.25 14.72 -3.36
CA PRO A 2 10.39 13.99 -2.10
C PRO A 2 9.04 13.38 -1.67
N ILE A 3 9.05 12.11 -1.29
CA ILE A 3 8.04 11.41 -0.46
C ILE A 3 6.55 11.52 -0.84
N ARG A 4 6.22 11.85 -2.10
CA ARG A 4 4.82 11.99 -2.56
C ARG A 4 3.99 10.74 -2.30
N ASN A 5 4.60 9.56 -2.41
CA ASN A 5 3.89 8.30 -2.19
C ASN A 5 3.48 8.12 -0.72
N GLY A 6 4.16 8.77 0.22
CA GLY A 6 3.73 8.81 1.61
C GLY A 6 2.39 9.53 1.77
N ILE A 7 2.22 10.68 1.11
CA ILE A 7 0.96 11.44 1.14
C ILE A 7 -0.18 10.62 0.53
N PHE A 8 0.06 10.02 -0.63
CA PHE A 8 -0.95 9.20 -1.31
C PHE A 8 -1.37 7.99 -0.47
N LEU A 9 -0.41 7.29 0.13
CA LEU A 9 -0.71 6.16 1.01
C LEU A 9 -1.47 6.60 2.26
N SER A 10 -1.14 7.74 2.87
CA SER A 10 -1.90 8.27 4.01
C SER A 10 -3.37 8.53 3.67
N VAL A 11 -3.63 9.23 2.57
CA VAL A 11 -5.01 9.53 2.13
C VAL A 11 -5.76 8.25 1.77
N ALA A 12 -5.14 7.35 1.01
CA ALA A 12 -5.75 6.09 0.62
C ALA A 12 -6.07 5.20 1.82
N THR A 13 -5.17 5.11 2.80
CA THR A 13 -5.40 4.33 4.02
C THR A 13 -6.47 4.93 4.92
N ALA A 14 -6.50 6.27 5.08
CA ALA A 14 -7.58 6.93 5.81
C ALA A 14 -8.95 6.65 5.18
N TRP A 15 -9.03 6.72 3.85
CA TRP A 15 -10.25 6.38 3.13
C TRP A 15 -10.61 4.90 3.29
N ALA A 16 -9.64 3.99 3.17
CA ALA A 16 -9.85 2.55 3.37
C ALA A 16 -10.42 2.23 4.77
N PHE A 17 -9.92 2.88 5.81
CA PHE A 17 -10.47 2.76 7.16
C PHE A 17 -11.92 3.28 7.25
N SER A 18 -12.26 4.37 6.56
CA SER A 18 -13.62 4.94 6.56
C SER A 18 -14.66 4.01 5.91
N ILE A 19 -14.24 3.19 4.94
CA ILE A 19 -15.11 2.23 4.24
C ILE A 19 -14.93 0.79 4.72
N ASN A 20 -14.19 0.58 5.83
CA ASN A 20 -13.89 -0.73 6.41
C ASN A 20 -13.26 -1.74 5.42
N ALA A 21 -12.41 -1.24 4.52
CA ALA A 21 -11.56 -2.05 3.65
C ALA A 21 -10.36 -2.60 4.44
N SER A 22 -9.75 -3.67 3.95
CA SER A 22 -8.56 -4.29 4.53
C SER A 22 -7.33 -4.22 3.63
N LEU A 23 -7.45 -3.61 2.44
CA LEU A 23 -6.39 -3.60 1.44
C LEU A 23 -6.30 -2.22 0.78
N VAL A 24 -5.08 -1.70 0.71
CA VAL A 24 -4.70 -0.56 -0.13
C VAL A 24 -3.73 -1.05 -1.19
N ALA A 25 -4.15 -1.04 -2.45
CA ALA A 25 -3.31 -1.40 -3.58
C ALA A 25 -2.53 -0.17 -4.07
N TYR A 26 -1.22 -0.32 -4.20
CA TYR A 26 -0.28 0.73 -4.60
C TYR A 26 0.58 0.24 -5.77
N GLY A 27 0.58 0.99 -6.88
CA GLY A 27 1.14 0.54 -8.16
C GLY A 27 2.67 0.45 -8.27
N ALA A 28 3.44 0.59 -7.18
CA ALA A 28 4.89 0.49 -7.25
C ALA A 28 5.36 -0.91 -7.66
N HIS A 29 6.30 -0.96 -8.60
CA HIS A 29 6.85 -2.20 -9.16
C HIS A 29 8.38 -2.21 -9.09
N THR A 30 9.00 -3.37 -9.34
CA THR A 30 10.46 -3.57 -9.19
C THR A 30 11.35 -2.67 -10.08
N GLY A 31 10.77 -2.02 -11.09
CA GLY A 31 11.45 -1.02 -11.93
C GLY A 31 11.55 0.38 -11.29
N ASP A 32 10.81 0.68 -10.21
CA ASP A 32 10.75 2.01 -9.60
C ASP A 32 11.91 2.26 -8.63
N LYS A 33 13.15 2.09 -9.10
CA LYS A 33 14.35 2.20 -8.27
C LYS A 33 14.77 3.65 -7.99
N ASN A 34 14.33 4.56 -8.85
CA ASN A 34 14.70 5.98 -8.85
C ASN A 34 14.10 6.77 -7.67
N TYR A 35 13.07 6.22 -7.00
CA TYR A 35 12.40 6.88 -5.89
C TYR A 35 12.41 5.98 -4.64
N PRO A 36 13.03 6.41 -3.52
CA PRO A 36 13.08 5.62 -2.29
C PRO A 36 11.70 5.27 -1.70
N ASP A 37 10.70 6.10 -1.93
CA ASP A 37 9.31 5.93 -1.45
C ASP A 37 8.48 4.93 -2.29
N CYS A 38 9.04 4.38 -3.38
CA CYS A 38 8.45 3.25 -4.11
C CYS A 38 8.90 1.88 -3.58
N ARG A 39 9.88 1.83 -2.67
CA ARG A 39 10.51 0.58 -2.22
C ARG A 39 9.65 -0.11 -1.15
N PRO A 40 9.64 -1.45 -1.07
CA PRO A 40 8.83 -2.20 -0.09
C PRO A 40 9.10 -1.82 1.38
N ALA A 41 10.35 -1.46 1.70
CA ALA A 41 10.70 -1.05 3.06
C ALA A 41 9.94 0.20 3.51
N PHE A 42 9.67 1.14 2.60
CA PHE A 42 8.93 2.37 2.90
C PHE A 42 7.45 2.07 3.12
N SER A 43 6.80 1.37 2.19
CA SER A 43 5.38 1.02 2.31
C SER A 43 5.11 0.11 3.52
N LYS A 44 6.02 -0.79 3.87
CA LYS A 44 5.90 -1.65 5.07
C LYS A 44 5.95 -0.85 6.37
N LYS A 45 6.79 0.19 6.44
CA LYS A 45 6.84 1.09 7.60
C LYS A 45 5.54 1.88 7.74
N LEU A 46 5.01 2.41 6.63
CA LEU A 46 3.72 3.11 6.65
C LEU A 46 2.56 2.19 7.01
N GLU A 47 2.51 0.97 6.48
CA GLU A 47 1.50 -0.04 6.85
C GLU A 47 1.49 -0.27 8.37
N SER A 48 2.68 -0.41 8.98
CA SER A 48 2.79 -0.56 10.44
C SER A 48 2.32 0.70 11.17
N SER A 49 2.75 1.88 10.75
CA SER A 49 2.37 3.15 11.39
C SER A 49 0.88 3.43 11.31
N PHE A 50 0.24 3.19 10.16
CA PHE A 50 -1.19 3.43 9.99
C PHE A 50 -2.05 2.46 10.80
N ASN A 51 -1.70 1.17 10.82
CA ASN A 51 -2.40 0.20 11.67
C ASN A 51 -2.19 0.51 13.16
N GLN A 52 -1.02 1.01 13.55
CA GLN A 52 -0.77 1.46 14.92
C GLN A 52 -1.63 2.67 15.29
N GLY A 53 -1.80 3.62 14.37
CA GLY A 53 -2.69 4.77 14.56
C GLY A 53 -4.16 4.39 14.74
N GLU A 54 -4.54 3.19 14.29
CA GLU A 54 -5.92 2.70 14.33
C GLU A 54 -6.12 1.46 15.23
N ILE A 55 -5.16 1.23 16.13
CA ILE A 55 -5.09 -0.04 16.86
C ILE A 55 -6.32 -0.32 17.72
N ASP A 56 -6.94 0.70 18.30
CA ASP A 56 -8.10 0.55 19.19
C ASP A 56 -9.37 0.25 18.40
N GLY A 57 -9.57 0.88 17.24
CA GLY A 57 -10.66 0.56 16.33
C GLY A 57 -10.52 -0.83 15.72
N ILE A 58 -9.29 -1.27 15.44
CA ILE A 58 -8.98 -2.63 14.99
C ILE A 58 -9.29 -3.65 16.10
N LYS A 59 -8.81 -3.43 17.32
CA LYS A 59 -9.08 -4.32 18.47
C LYS A 59 -10.56 -4.42 18.81
N SER A 60 -11.28 -3.30 18.71
CA SER A 60 -12.73 -3.23 18.93
C SER A 60 -13.55 -3.75 17.75
N LYS A 61 -12.90 -4.23 16.68
CA LYS A 61 -13.53 -4.73 15.43
C LYS A 61 -14.40 -3.70 14.70
N ILE A 62 -14.21 -2.41 15.00
CA ILE A 62 -14.87 -1.29 14.29
C ILE A 62 -14.21 -1.12 12.92
N ARG A 63 -12.90 -1.36 12.83
CA ARG A 63 -12.12 -1.25 11.60
C ARG A 63 -11.31 -2.53 11.34
N LYS A 64 -11.02 -2.81 10.07
CA LYS A 64 -10.11 -3.90 9.69
C LYS A 64 -8.67 -3.41 9.69
N LYS A 65 -7.75 -4.32 10.01
CA LYS A 65 -6.32 -4.11 9.76
C LYS A 65 -6.10 -3.95 8.25
N ILE A 66 -5.30 -2.95 7.87
CA ILE A 66 -4.95 -2.66 6.48
C ILE A 66 -3.66 -3.38 6.09
N GLU A 67 -3.66 -3.98 4.92
CA GLU A 67 -2.46 -4.36 4.17
C GLU A 67 -2.19 -3.32 3.07
N ILE A 68 -0.95 -2.86 2.94
CA ILE A 68 -0.49 -2.12 1.77
C ILE A 68 0.17 -3.12 0.82
N TRP A 69 -0.47 -3.36 -0.31
CA TRP A 69 0.01 -4.27 -1.34
C TRP A 69 0.56 -3.51 -2.53
N SER A 70 1.65 -4.02 -3.09
CA SER A 70 2.19 -3.51 -4.35
C SER A 70 2.73 -4.63 -5.23
N PRO A 71 2.78 -4.43 -6.56
CA PRO A 71 3.49 -5.33 -7.46
C PRO A 71 4.93 -5.60 -7.03
N TYR A 72 5.63 -4.61 -6.49
CA TYR A 72 6.98 -4.78 -5.94
C TYR A 72 6.98 -5.82 -4.81
N LYS A 73 6.04 -5.73 -3.86
CA LYS A 73 5.89 -6.71 -2.76
C LYS A 73 5.68 -8.13 -3.28
N ALA A 74 5.03 -8.28 -4.43
CA ALA A 74 4.82 -9.55 -5.13
C ALA A 74 5.96 -9.95 -6.09
N ASN A 75 7.09 -9.23 -6.09
CA ASN A 75 8.21 -9.40 -7.03
C ASN A 75 7.80 -9.34 -8.52
N LEU A 76 6.78 -8.55 -8.84
CA LEU A 76 6.28 -8.38 -10.21
C LEU A 76 6.92 -7.16 -10.88
N SER A 77 7.37 -7.38 -12.11
CA SER A 77 7.82 -6.34 -13.04
C SER A 77 6.63 -5.74 -13.82
N LYS A 78 6.84 -4.55 -14.40
CA LYS A 78 5.87 -3.89 -15.29
C LYS A 78 5.38 -4.81 -16.43
N LYS A 79 6.29 -5.56 -17.04
CA LYS A 79 5.98 -6.51 -18.13
C LYS A 79 5.04 -7.62 -17.65
N GLN A 80 5.25 -8.14 -16.44
CA GLN A 80 4.39 -9.18 -15.85
C GLN A 80 3.01 -8.62 -15.47
N LEU A 81 2.93 -7.37 -14.99
CA LEU A 81 1.66 -6.72 -14.72
C LEU A 81 0.81 -6.55 -15.98
N LEU A 82 1.41 -6.04 -17.07
CA LEU A 82 0.72 -5.89 -18.35
C LEU A 82 0.24 -7.24 -18.89
N LYS A 83 1.06 -8.29 -18.80
CA LYS A 83 0.65 -9.63 -19.21
C LYS A 83 -0.54 -10.16 -18.38
N LYS A 84 -0.57 -9.92 -17.07
CA LYS A 84 -1.69 -10.34 -16.21
C LYS A 84 -2.98 -9.56 -16.52
N ALA A 85 -2.87 -8.25 -16.75
CA ALA A 85 -4.03 -7.39 -17.04
C ALA A 85 -4.69 -7.67 -18.40
N MET A 86 -3.94 -8.21 -19.37
CA MET A 86 -4.48 -8.58 -20.69
C MET A 86 -5.18 -9.96 -20.71
N ILE A 87 -5.13 -10.73 -19.62
CA ILE A 87 -5.69 -12.08 -19.52
C ILE A 87 -6.89 -12.12 -18.54
N SER A 88 -7.26 -10.97 -17.94
CA SER A 88 -8.46 -10.80 -17.12
C SER A 88 -9.55 -10.06 -17.89
#